data_AF-A0A6I6GC63-F1
#
_entry.id   AF-A0A6I6GC63-F1
#
_cell.length_a   1.000
_cell.length_b   1.000
_cell.length_c   1.000
_cell.angle_alpha   90.00
_cell.angle_beta   90.00
_cell.angle_gamma   90.00
#
_symmetry.space_group_name_H-M   'P 1'
#
loop_
_entity.id
_entity.type
_entity.pdbx_description
1 polymer ?
#
loop_
_entity_poly.entity_id
_entity_poly.type
_entity_poly.pdbx_seq_one_letter_code
_entity_poly.pdbx_strand_id
1 'polypeptide(L)'
;MKKWAIIPLLFAAIGYQSCLEETPIAEQQQYLQRGDSIATATFDTLRNSLLQAMETKGIAGAVRFCNVQALPITSSLAKDGITIQRVAERFRNPANALDSADSKQWQLFAQLKARGDSLTSVVQETETAFVFYKPIIMNPLCGNCHGNKAMGMQPEVLAVIDSLYPKDKALGFVKGDIRGLWKITFPKPFTD
;
A
#
# COMPACT_ATOMS: atom_id res chain seq x y z
N MET A 1 30.34 -5.68 76.91
CA MET A 1 30.36 -4.78 75.73
C MET A 1 29.60 -5.47 74.60
N LYS A 2 28.37 -5.03 74.31
CA LYS A 2 27.50 -5.67 73.30
C LYS A 2 27.94 -5.24 71.90
N LYS A 3 28.35 -6.20 71.06
CA LYS A 3 28.65 -5.96 69.64
C LYS A 3 27.32 -5.99 68.87
N TRP A 4 26.96 -4.89 68.22
CA TRP A 4 25.86 -4.84 67.26
C TRP A 4 26.41 -5.20 65.88
N ALA A 5 25.84 -6.22 65.25
CA ALA A 5 26.10 -6.56 63.85
C ALA A 5 25.10 -5.80 62.97
N ILE A 6 25.59 -4.94 62.08
CA ILE A 6 24.80 -4.25 61.06
C ILE A 6 24.75 -5.19 59.85
N ILE A 7 23.55 -5.67 59.51
CA ILE A 7 23.30 -6.47 58.30
C ILE A 7 22.96 -5.50 57.17
N PRO A 8 23.72 -5.46 56.06
CA PRO A 8 23.36 -4.63 54.92
C PRO A 8 22.25 -5.33 54.12
N LEU A 9 21.11 -4.65 53.96
CA LEU A 9 20.07 -5.06 53.02
C LEU A 9 20.57 -4.82 51.59
N LEU A 10 20.87 -5.90 50.88
CA LEU A 10 21.12 -5.88 49.43
C LEU A 10 19.78 -5.72 48.70
N PHE A 11 19.51 -4.51 48.20
CA PHE A 11 18.46 -4.28 47.21
C PHE A 11 18.90 -4.86 45.86
N ALA A 12 18.40 -6.04 45.53
CA ALA A 12 18.52 -6.60 44.18
C ALA A 12 17.56 -5.82 43.25
N ALA A 13 18.10 -4.86 42.51
CA ALA A 13 17.40 -4.23 41.40
C ALA A 13 17.30 -5.24 40.25
N ILE A 14 16.16 -5.93 40.15
CA ILE A 14 15.82 -6.78 39.01
C ILE A 14 15.45 -5.83 37.86
N GLY A 15 16.44 -5.52 37.01
CA GLY A 15 16.22 -4.79 35.78
C GLY A 15 15.41 -5.64 34.81
N TYR A 16 14.12 -5.32 34.66
CA TYR A 16 13.32 -5.78 33.54
C TYR A 16 13.72 -4.98 32.30
N GLN A 17 14.82 -5.38 31.65
CA GLN A 17 15.11 -4.95 30.30
C GLN A 17 14.12 -5.67 29.38
N SER A 18 13.02 -5.00 29.02
CA SER A 18 12.18 -5.47 27.91
C SER A 18 13.01 -5.36 26.64
N CYS A 19 13.51 -6.48 26.13
CA CYS A 19 14.03 -6.58 24.78
C CYS A 19 12.86 -6.41 23.81
N LEU A 20 12.70 -5.20 23.27
CA LEU A 20 12.06 -5.05 21.97
C LEU A 20 13.09 -5.56 20.95
N GLU A 21 12.94 -6.79 20.46
CA GLU A 21 13.75 -7.29 19.36
C GLU A 21 13.44 -6.46 18.11
N GLU A 22 14.34 -5.56 17.72
CA GLU A 22 14.31 -4.93 16.41
C GLU A 22 14.64 -6.01 15.37
N THR A 23 13.78 -6.18 14.36
CA THR A 23 14.06 -7.13 13.27
C THR A 23 15.39 -6.81 12.60
N PRO A 24 16.24 -7.82 12.35
CA PRO A 24 17.51 -7.61 11.67
C PRO A 24 17.32 -6.87 10.34
N ILE A 25 18.13 -5.84 10.11
CA ILE A 25 18.11 -4.99 8.89
C ILE A 25 18.11 -5.83 7.60
N ALA A 26 18.80 -6.97 7.59
CA ALA A 26 18.86 -7.88 6.46
C ALA A 26 17.50 -8.49 6.09
N GLU A 27 16.68 -8.84 7.08
CA GLU A 27 15.35 -9.42 6.87
C GLU A 27 14.37 -8.36 6.34
N GLN A 28 14.39 -7.14 6.91
CA GLN A 28 13.58 -6.04 6.39
C GLN A 28 13.91 -5.69 4.93
N GLN A 29 15.20 -5.73 4.57
CA GLN A 29 15.66 -5.47 3.20
C GLN A 29 15.16 -6.51 2.20
N GLN A 30 15.06 -7.78 2.60
CA GLN A 30 14.50 -8.84 1.76
C GLN A 30 13.03 -8.56 1.40
N TYR A 31 12.20 -8.20 2.38
CA TYR A 31 10.78 -7.89 2.13
C TYR A 31 10.60 -6.59 1.34
N LEU A 32 11.52 -5.61 1.47
CA LEU A 32 11.53 -4.43 0.61
C LEU A 32 11.74 -4.81 -0.86
N GLN A 33 12.75 -5.63 -1.15
CA GLN A 33 13.05 -6.06 -2.51
C GLN A 33 11.94 -6.94 -3.10
N ARG A 34 11.43 -7.91 -2.32
CA ARG A 34 10.36 -8.80 -2.77
C ARG A 34 9.05 -8.05 -2.98
N GLY A 35 8.69 -7.16 -2.04
CA GLY A 35 7.53 -6.30 -2.17
C GLY A 35 7.61 -5.41 -3.41
N ASP A 36 8.78 -4.83 -3.69
CA ASP A 36 8.96 -3.99 -4.88
C ASP A 36 8.79 -4.77 -6.19
N SER A 37 9.39 -5.97 -6.26
CA SER A 37 9.27 -6.88 -7.40
C SER A 37 7.80 -7.27 -7.66
N ILE A 38 7.08 -7.70 -6.62
CA ILE A 38 5.66 -8.09 -6.72
C ILE A 38 4.79 -6.88 -7.10
N ALA A 39 4.99 -5.72 -6.48
CA ALA A 39 4.24 -4.52 -6.80
C ALA A 39 4.43 -4.08 -8.26
N THR A 40 5.67 -4.18 -8.76
CA THR A 40 6.02 -3.86 -10.15
C THR A 40 5.38 -4.84 -11.12
N ALA A 41 5.53 -6.15 -10.90
CA ALA A 41 4.91 -7.17 -11.74
C ALA A 41 3.37 -7.05 -11.77
N THR A 42 2.76 -6.77 -10.61
CA THR A 42 1.31 -6.57 -10.49
C THR A 42 0.85 -5.33 -11.24
N PHE A 43 1.56 -4.21 -11.08
CA PHE A 43 1.24 -2.98 -11.80
C PHE A 43 1.36 -3.17 -13.32
N ASP A 44 2.43 -3.80 -13.80
CA ASP A 44 2.63 -4.03 -15.23
C ASP A 44 1.58 -4.95 -15.82
N THR A 45 1.22 -6.03 -15.13
CA THR A 45 0.15 -6.94 -15.56
C THR A 45 -1.17 -6.17 -15.72
N LEU A 46 -1.56 -5.39 -14.70
CA LEU A 46 -2.77 -4.58 -14.75
C LEU A 46 -2.72 -3.51 -15.85
N ARG A 47 -1.57 -2.84 -15.99
CA ARG A 47 -1.38 -1.79 -17.00
C ARG A 47 -1.53 -2.36 -18.40
N ASN A 48 -0.94 -3.52 -18.67
CA ASN A 48 -1.02 -4.16 -19.99
C ASN A 48 -2.45 -4.61 -20.30
N SER A 49 -3.14 -5.23 -19.34
CA SER A 49 -4.55 -5.58 -19.51
C SER A 49 -5.45 -4.35 -19.69
N LEU A 50 -5.17 -3.26 -18.98
CA LEU A 50 -5.85 -1.98 -19.14
C LEU A 50 -5.64 -1.44 -20.57
N LEU A 51 -4.40 -1.37 -21.04
CA LEU A 51 -4.07 -0.87 -22.38
C LEU A 51 -4.79 -1.67 -23.46
N GLN A 52 -4.80 -3.00 -23.36
CA GLN A 52 -5.54 -3.86 -24.28
C GLN A 52 -7.06 -3.59 -24.25
N ALA A 53 -7.63 -3.39 -23.06
CA ALA A 53 -9.05 -3.04 -22.93
C ALA A 53 -9.37 -1.66 -23.51
N MET A 54 -8.46 -0.69 -23.35
CA MET A 54 -8.60 0.65 -23.94
C MET A 54 -8.53 0.59 -25.47
N GLU A 55 -7.61 -0.20 -26.03
CA GLU A 55 -7.48 -0.39 -27.48
C GLU A 55 -8.73 -1.04 -28.09
N THR A 56 -9.25 -2.09 -27.44
CA THR A 56 -10.35 -2.90 -28.01
C THR A 56 -11.74 -2.38 -27.68
N LYS A 57 -11.92 -1.68 -26.56
CA LYS A 57 -13.25 -1.28 -26.04
C LYS A 57 -13.35 0.20 -25.71
N GLY A 58 -12.31 0.99 -26.00
CA GLY A 58 -12.21 2.39 -25.60
C GLY A 58 -12.05 2.57 -24.09
N ILE A 59 -11.87 3.82 -23.65
CA ILE A 59 -11.62 4.15 -22.24
C ILE A 59 -12.82 3.78 -21.36
N ALA A 60 -14.04 4.08 -21.81
CA ALA A 60 -15.26 3.72 -21.09
C ALA A 60 -15.42 2.19 -20.94
N GLY A 61 -15.08 1.42 -21.98
CA GLY A 61 -15.04 -0.04 -21.89
C GLY A 61 -13.94 -0.57 -20.97
N ALA A 62 -12.79 0.11 -20.92
CA ALA A 62 -11.71 -0.20 -20.01
C ALA A 62 -12.09 0.02 -18.53
N VAL A 63 -12.92 1.02 -18.22
CA VAL A 63 -13.49 1.18 -16.85
C VAL A 63 -14.32 -0.05 -16.46
N ARG A 64 -15.19 -0.54 -17.35
CA ARG A 64 -15.97 -1.77 -17.12
C ARG A 64 -15.05 -2.98 -16.92
N PHE A 65 -14.02 -3.08 -17.74
CA PHE A 65 -13.00 -4.12 -17.59
C PHE A 65 -12.34 -4.07 -16.21
N CYS A 66 -11.83 -2.92 -15.79
CA CYS A 66 -11.19 -2.77 -14.48
C CYS A 66 -12.15 -3.03 -13.32
N ASN A 67 -13.43 -2.68 -13.44
CA ASN A 67 -14.45 -2.97 -12.42
C ASN A 67 -14.57 -4.45 -12.11
N VAL A 68 -14.46 -5.30 -13.13
CA VAL A 68 -14.58 -6.76 -12.98
C VAL A 68 -13.22 -7.43 -12.76
N GLN A 69 -12.19 -7.03 -13.50
CA GLN A 69 -10.96 -7.81 -13.65
C GLN A 69 -9.80 -7.34 -12.78
N ALA A 70 -9.83 -6.10 -12.26
CA ALA A 70 -8.66 -5.57 -11.56
C ALA A 70 -8.35 -6.30 -10.24
N LEU A 71 -9.36 -6.78 -9.51
CA LEU A 71 -9.15 -7.59 -8.30
C LEU A 71 -8.69 -9.01 -8.67
N PRO A 72 -9.37 -9.77 -9.57
CA PRO A 72 -8.89 -11.08 -10.02
C PRO A 72 -7.45 -11.10 -10.51
N ILE A 73 -7.04 -10.13 -11.35
CA ILE A 73 -5.65 -10.03 -11.83
C ILE A 73 -4.68 -9.84 -10.65
N THR A 74 -5.02 -8.96 -9.71
CA THR A 74 -4.19 -8.72 -8.52
C THR A 74 -4.05 -9.99 -7.69
N SER A 75 -5.15 -10.69 -7.43
CA SER A 75 -5.17 -11.93 -6.65
C SER A 75 -4.47 -13.09 -7.35
N SER A 76 -4.47 -13.15 -8.69
CA SER A 76 -3.78 -14.25 -9.42
C SER A 76 -2.25 -14.23 -9.28
N LEU A 77 -1.69 -13.09 -8.86
CA LEU A 77 -0.25 -12.92 -8.66
C LEU A 77 0.17 -13.17 -7.21
N ALA A 78 -0.80 -13.33 -6.31
CA ALA A 78 -0.56 -13.73 -4.93
C ALA A 78 -0.19 -15.22 -4.88
N LYS A 79 0.93 -15.53 -4.23
CA LYS A 79 1.43 -16.89 -4.00
C LYS A 79 1.86 -17.02 -2.54
N ASP A 80 1.96 -18.26 -2.07
CA ASP A 80 2.59 -18.59 -0.77
C ASP A 80 1.95 -17.84 0.41
N GLY A 81 0.63 -17.65 0.35
CA GLY A 81 -0.14 -16.94 1.38
C GLY A 81 0.03 -15.41 1.38
N ILE A 82 0.80 -14.84 0.46
CA ILE A 82 0.92 -13.39 0.30
C ILE A 82 -0.43 -12.79 -0.07
N THR A 83 -0.75 -11.64 0.50
CA THR A 83 -1.89 -10.83 0.04
C THR A 83 -1.39 -9.57 -0.68
N ILE A 84 -1.97 -9.26 -1.83
CA ILE A 84 -1.65 -8.07 -2.64
C ILE A 84 -2.88 -7.18 -2.71
N GLN A 85 -2.76 -5.93 -2.30
CA GLN A 85 -3.85 -4.96 -2.31
C GLN A 85 -3.38 -3.60 -2.84
N ARG A 86 -4.34 -2.81 -3.32
CA ARG A 86 -4.20 -1.36 -3.47
C ARG A 86 -5.05 -0.71 -2.41
N VAL A 87 -4.50 0.26 -1.69
CA VAL A 87 -5.24 1.01 -0.67
C VAL A 87 -5.13 2.51 -0.94
N ALA A 88 -6.19 3.27 -0.68
CA ALA A 88 -6.22 4.71 -0.97
C ALA A 88 -7.25 5.45 -0.12
N GLU A 89 -6.93 6.68 0.27
CA GLU A 89 -7.88 7.61 0.91
C GLU A 89 -9.03 7.96 -0.05
N ARG A 90 -8.67 8.20 -1.31
CA ARG A 90 -9.59 8.49 -2.42
C ARG A 90 -9.75 7.24 -3.30
N PHE A 91 -10.44 6.24 -2.77
CA PHE A 91 -10.67 4.96 -3.45
C PHE A 91 -11.82 5.03 -4.48
N ARG A 92 -11.75 4.12 -5.47
CA ARG A 92 -12.85 3.87 -6.42
C ARG A 92 -13.67 2.65 -6.03
N ASN A 93 -12.96 1.55 -5.80
CA ASN A 93 -13.54 0.35 -5.21
C ASN A 93 -13.47 0.46 -3.68
N PRO A 94 -14.58 0.34 -2.94
CA PRO A 94 -14.59 0.34 -1.47
C PRO A 94 -13.67 -0.70 -0.82
N ALA A 95 -13.37 -1.81 -1.49
CA ALA A 95 -12.41 -2.81 -1.01
C ALA A 95 -10.97 -2.29 -0.90
N ASN A 96 -10.69 -1.12 -1.47
CA ASN A 96 -9.39 -0.44 -1.40
C ASN A 96 -9.38 0.71 -0.38
N ALA A 97 -10.36 0.79 0.50
CA ALA A 97 -10.36 1.78 1.58
C ALA A 97 -9.21 1.50 2.56
N LEU A 98 -8.66 2.56 3.14
CA LEU A 98 -7.63 2.46 4.18
C LEU A 98 -8.23 1.89 5.47
N ASP A 99 -7.55 0.92 6.07
CA ASP A 99 -7.72 0.62 7.49
C ASP A 99 -6.91 1.59 8.38
N SER A 100 -6.90 1.34 9.70
CA SER A 100 -6.19 2.20 10.66
C SER A 100 -4.66 2.16 10.51
N ALA A 101 -4.08 1.03 10.08
CA ALA A 101 -2.65 0.92 9.84
C ALA A 101 -2.27 1.57 8.50
N ASP A 102 -3.08 1.34 7.46
CA ASP A 102 -2.92 1.94 6.15
C ASP A 102 -3.03 3.47 6.20
N SER A 103 -3.94 3.99 7.03
CA SER A 103 -4.10 5.43 7.23
C SER A 103 -2.85 6.09 7.79
N LYS A 104 -2.12 5.43 8.70
CA LYS A 104 -0.86 5.96 9.23
C LYS A 104 0.20 6.01 8.13
N GLN A 105 0.33 4.95 7.33
CA GLN A 105 1.28 4.90 6.23
C GLN A 105 0.94 5.92 5.13
N TRP A 106 -0.34 6.08 4.80
CA TRP A 106 -0.81 7.13 3.89
C TRP A 106 -0.37 8.52 4.35
N GLN A 107 -0.58 8.85 5.62
CA GLN A 107 -0.21 10.15 6.17
C GLN A 107 1.30 10.41 6.12
N LEU A 108 2.12 9.39 6.39
CA LEU A 108 3.58 9.50 6.26
C LEU A 108 3.99 9.84 4.83
N PHE A 109 3.44 9.14 3.84
CA PHE A 109 3.73 9.44 2.43
C PHE A 109 3.19 10.81 1.99
N ALA A 110 2.01 11.21 2.46
CA ALA A 110 1.47 12.54 2.19
C ALA A 110 2.36 13.65 2.74
N GLN A 111 2.89 13.48 3.96
CA GLN A 111 3.84 14.42 4.56
C GLN A 111 5.17 14.48 3.80
N LEU A 112 5.75 13.34 3.44
CA LEU A 112 6.96 13.27 2.61
C LEU A 112 6.74 14.03 1.29
N LYS A 113 5.61 13.78 0.62
CA LYS A 113 5.26 14.45 -0.64
C LYS A 113 5.10 15.97 -0.48
N ALA A 114 4.54 16.42 0.63
CA ALA A 114 4.36 17.84 0.94
C ALA A 114 5.70 18.55 1.19
N ARG A 115 6.68 17.85 1.79
CA ARG A 115 8.04 18.37 1.99
C ARG A 115 8.92 18.30 0.74
N GLY A 116 8.50 17.56 -0.28
CA GLY A 116 9.31 17.31 -1.48
C GLY A 116 10.35 16.20 -1.28
N ASP A 117 10.20 15.40 -0.23
CA ASP A 117 11.08 14.28 0.08
C ASP A 117 10.85 13.11 -0.90
N SER A 118 11.84 12.22 -0.97
CA SER A 118 11.72 10.99 -1.75
C SER A 118 10.62 10.07 -1.19
N LEU A 119 9.81 9.51 -2.09
CA LEU A 119 8.74 8.57 -1.76
C LEU A 119 9.22 7.13 -1.94
N THR A 120 10.09 6.67 -1.03
CA THR A 120 10.65 5.31 -1.05
C THR A 120 9.69 4.32 -0.41
N SER A 121 9.68 3.07 -0.87
CA SER A 121 8.90 2.01 -0.23
C SER A 121 9.37 1.74 1.20
N VAL A 122 8.47 1.19 2.02
CA VAL A 122 8.72 0.86 3.42
C VAL A 122 8.18 -0.53 3.74
N VAL A 123 8.77 -1.19 4.73
CA VAL A 123 8.24 -2.42 5.32
C VAL A 123 7.96 -2.18 6.79
N GLN A 124 6.76 -2.54 7.21
CA GLN A 124 6.33 -2.55 8.59
C GLN A 124 6.26 -3.98 9.08
N GLU A 125 6.73 -4.22 10.28
CA GLU A 125 6.60 -5.52 10.92
C GLU A 125 5.42 -5.52 11.88
N THR A 126 4.72 -6.64 11.93
CA THR A 126 3.69 -6.96 12.92
C THR A 126 4.01 -8.32 13.54
N GLU A 127 3.28 -8.69 14.58
CA GLU A 127 3.40 -10.02 15.22
C GLU A 127 3.21 -11.15 14.20
N THR A 128 2.31 -10.98 13.23
CA THR A 128 1.89 -12.04 12.32
C THR A 128 2.33 -11.87 10.87
N ALA A 129 2.98 -10.76 10.51
CA ALA A 129 3.32 -10.46 9.12
C ALA A 129 4.38 -9.36 8.95
N PHE A 130 5.01 -9.34 7.78
CA PHE A 130 5.67 -8.15 7.22
C PHE A 130 4.75 -7.50 6.19
N VAL A 131 4.61 -6.18 6.24
CA VAL A 131 3.71 -5.41 5.37
C VAL A 131 4.49 -4.34 4.62
N PHE A 132 4.63 -4.55 3.31
CA PHE A 132 5.28 -3.63 2.38
C PHE A 132 4.29 -2.60 1.86
N TYR A 133 4.73 -1.33 1.80
CA TYR A 133 3.99 -0.24 1.18
C TYR A 133 4.82 0.47 0.10
N LYS A 134 4.21 0.73 -1.06
CA LYS A 134 4.82 1.55 -2.15
C LYS A 134 3.82 2.54 -2.72
N PRO A 135 4.12 3.84 -2.76
CA PRO A 135 3.25 4.85 -3.37
C PRO A 135 3.01 4.61 -4.85
N ILE A 136 1.75 4.81 -5.27
CA ILE A 136 1.33 4.79 -6.68
C ILE A 136 1.22 6.25 -7.12
N ILE A 137 2.15 6.68 -7.96
CA ILE A 137 2.21 8.07 -8.42
C ILE A 137 1.45 8.23 -9.74
N MET A 138 0.64 9.28 -9.81
CA MET A 138 -0.12 9.63 -11.01
C MET A 138 0.77 9.88 -12.21
N ASN A 139 0.52 9.13 -13.29
CA ASN A 139 1.11 9.34 -14.61
C ASN A 139 0.05 9.91 -15.60
N PRO A 140 0.43 10.35 -16.82
CA PRO A 140 -0.52 10.91 -17.78
C PRO A 140 -1.68 9.96 -18.16
N LEU A 141 -1.41 8.66 -18.35
CA LEU A 141 -2.44 7.66 -18.70
C LEU A 141 -3.52 7.55 -17.60
N CYS A 142 -3.13 7.67 -16.33
CA CYS A 142 -4.07 7.65 -15.21
C CYS A 142 -5.13 8.76 -15.31
N GLY A 143 -4.77 9.91 -15.90
CA GLY A 143 -5.63 11.09 -16.04
C GLY A 143 -6.94 10.81 -16.78
N ASN A 144 -6.93 9.86 -17.72
CA ASN A 144 -8.10 9.48 -18.51
C ASN A 144 -9.28 9.01 -17.64
N CYS A 145 -9.01 8.41 -16.47
CA CYS A 145 -10.02 7.83 -15.58
C CYS A 145 -9.97 8.37 -14.14
N HIS A 146 -8.87 8.99 -13.72
CA HIS A 146 -8.67 9.53 -12.37
C HIS A 146 -8.43 11.04 -12.34
N GLY A 147 -8.27 11.67 -13.50
CA GLY A 147 -8.08 13.11 -13.59
C GLY A 147 -9.39 13.89 -13.62
N ASN A 148 -9.35 15.01 -14.32
CA ASN A 148 -10.47 15.87 -14.62
C ASN A 148 -10.48 16.17 -16.13
N LYS A 149 -11.38 17.05 -16.59
CA LYS A 149 -11.44 17.47 -18.00
C LYS A 149 -10.11 18.04 -18.52
N ALA A 150 -9.36 18.77 -17.69
CA ALA A 150 -8.05 19.32 -18.06
C ALA A 150 -6.97 18.23 -18.22
N MET A 151 -7.16 17.07 -17.61
CA MET A 151 -6.31 15.88 -17.74
C MET A 151 -6.77 14.90 -18.83
N GLY A 152 -7.72 15.30 -19.68
CA GLY A 152 -8.19 14.49 -20.81
C GLY A 152 -9.33 13.52 -20.49
N MET A 153 -9.96 13.60 -19.31
CA MET A 153 -11.11 12.77 -18.99
C MET A 153 -12.33 13.17 -19.83
N GLN A 154 -12.86 12.20 -20.57
CA GLN A 154 -14.06 12.38 -21.40
C GLN A 154 -15.35 12.23 -20.58
N PRO A 155 -16.43 12.98 -20.90
CA PRO A 155 -17.70 12.90 -20.18
C PRO A 155 -18.32 11.49 -20.14
N GLU A 156 -18.19 10.73 -21.22
CA GLU A 156 -18.64 9.34 -21.30
C GLU A 156 -17.94 8.41 -20.31
N VAL A 157 -16.67 8.68 -20.00
CA VAL A 157 -15.90 7.90 -19.02
C VAL A 157 -16.43 8.19 -17.62
N LEU A 158 -16.69 9.46 -17.31
CA LEU A 158 -17.29 9.86 -16.04
C LEU A 158 -18.68 9.23 -15.84
N ALA A 159 -19.53 9.25 -16.86
CA ALA A 159 -20.86 8.61 -16.77
C ALA A 159 -20.79 7.11 -16.47
N VAL A 160 -19.83 6.39 -17.07
CA VAL A 160 -19.60 4.97 -16.77
C VAL A 160 -19.04 4.77 -15.36
N ILE A 161 -18.14 5.64 -14.91
CA ILE A 161 -17.61 5.60 -13.54
C ILE A 161 -18.76 5.79 -12.54
N ASP A 162 -19.59 6.81 -12.70
CA ASP A 162 -20.70 7.11 -11.79
C ASP A 162 -21.71 5.96 -11.72
N SER A 163 -21.97 5.31 -12.86
CA SER A 163 -22.86 4.14 -12.94
C SER A 163 -22.30 2.91 -12.21
N LEU A 164 -21.00 2.61 -12.38
CA LEU A 164 -20.38 1.42 -11.80
C LEU A 164 -19.90 1.63 -10.35
N TYR A 165 -19.63 2.88 -9.98
CA TYR A 165 -19.06 3.26 -8.70
C TYR A 165 -19.81 4.48 -8.11
N PRO A 166 -21.04 4.29 -7.59
CA PRO A 166 -21.83 5.39 -7.03
C PRO A 166 -21.18 6.10 -5.81
N LYS A 167 -20.12 5.52 -5.25
CA LYS A 167 -19.34 6.06 -4.13
C LYS A 167 -17.89 6.38 -4.53
N ASP A 168 -17.62 6.58 -5.82
CA ASP A 168 -16.27 6.89 -6.30
C ASP A 168 -15.74 8.17 -5.64
N LYS A 169 -14.49 8.11 -5.17
CA LYS A 169 -13.75 9.27 -4.66
C LYS A 169 -12.52 9.59 -5.51
N ALA A 170 -12.26 8.78 -6.54
CA ALA A 170 -10.97 8.72 -7.21
C ALA A 170 -10.86 9.57 -8.49
N LEU A 171 -11.32 10.83 -8.42
CA LEU A 171 -11.34 11.78 -9.54
C LEU A 171 -10.47 13.01 -9.26
N GLY A 172 -10.23 13.88 -10.23
CA GLY A 172 -9.61 15.18 -10.00
C GLY A 172 -8.14 15.14 -9.57
N PHE A 173 -7.44 14.02 -9.77
CA PHE A 173 -6.00 13.94 -9.56
C PHE A 173 -5.23 14.66 -10.67
N VAL A 174 -4.04 15.15 -10.35
CA VAL A 174 -3.08 15.74 -11.29
C VAL A 174 -1.77 14.93 -11.32
N LYS A 175 -0.89 15.26 -12.27
CA LYS A 175 0.43 14.61 -12.39
C LYS A 175 1.22 14.77 -11.09
N GLY A 176 1.78 13.66 -10.60
CA GLY A 176 2.62 13.66 -9.40
C GLY A 176 1.86 13.49 -8.08
N ASP A 177 0.53 13.47 -8.10
CA ASP A 177 -0.26 13.10 -6.91
C ASP A 177 -0.04 11.65 -6.53
N ILE A 178 -0.18 11.35 -5.23
CA ILE A 178 -0.28 9.97 -4.73
C ILE A 178 -1.71 9.49 -5.00
N ARG A 179 -1.85 8.52 -5.91
CA ARG A 179 -3.13 7.90 -6.24
C ARG A 179 -3.57 6.88 -5.19
N GLY A 180 -2.62 6.17 -4.60
CA GLY A 180 -2.84 5.02 -3.73
C GLY A 180 -1.51 4.48 -3.23
N LEU A 181 -1.55 3.41 -2.44
CA LEU A 181 -0.40 2.61 -2.06
C LEU A 181 -0.62 1.18 -2.56
N TRP A 182 0.43 0.54 -3.04
CA TRP A 182 0.53 -0.91 -3.01
C TRP A 182 0.72 -1.35 -1.57
N LYS A 183 -0.02 -2.37 -1.14
CA LYS A 183 0.11 -3.06 0.15
C LYS A 183 0.35 -4.54 -0.12
N ILE A 184 1.48 -5.06 0.34
CA ILE A 184 1.81 -6.50 0.19
C ILE A 184 2.07 -7.05 1.57
N THR A 185 1.32 -8.09 1.95
CA THR A 185 1.42 -8.72 3.26
C THR A 185 2.02 -10.10 3.13
N PHE A 186 3.14 -10.32 3.81
CA PHE A 186 3.85 -11.60 3.91
C PHE A 186 3.53 -12.22 5.28
N PRO A 187 2.79 -13.34 5.36
CA PRO A 187 2.41 -13.95 6.63
C PRO A 187 3.63 -14.56 7.35
N LYS A 188 3.64 -14.55 8.69
CA LYS A 188 4.65 -15.24 9.52
C LYS A 188 4.12 -16.59 10.05
N PRO A 189 4.94 -17.66 10.05
CA PRO A 189 6.24 -17.75 9.40
C PRO A 189 6.07 -17.67 7.89
N PHE A 190 6.94 -16.90 7.23
CA PHE A 190 6.96 -16.81 5.79
C PHE A 190 8.02 -17.79 5.28
N THR A 191 7.59 -18.90 4.69
CA THR A 191 8.48 -19.86 4.06
C THR A 191 8.42 -19.68 2.55
N ASP A 192 9.56 -19.38 1.95
CA ASP A 192 9.75 -19.24 0.50
C ASP A 192 9.45 -20.53 -0.28
#